data_AF-A0A6B2JJ99-F1
#
_entry.id   AF-A0A6B2JJ99-F1
#
_cell.length_a   1.000
_cell.length_b   1.000
_cell.length_c   1.000
_cell.angle_alpha   90.00
_cell.angle_beta   90.00
_cell.angle_gamma   90.00
#
_symmetry.space_group_name_H-M   'P 1'
#
loop_
_entity.id
_entity.type
_entity.pdbx_description
1 polymer ?
#
loop_
_entity_poly.entity_id
_entity_poly.type
_entity_poly.pdbx_seq_one_letter_code
_entity_poly.pdbx_strand_id
1 'polypeptide(L)' 'MRSIRRGIKEMDLILGDFAVRQLPHLEESLLDSYERLLHENDHDIYLWVATGQPAPEGLEGVVALIRKGASGVTRPE' A
#
# COMPACT_ATOMS: atom_id res chain seq x y z
N MET A 1 18.90 -1.79 15.28
CA MET A 1 17.77 -1.61 16.22
C MET A 1 16.62 -0.96 15.44
N ARG A 2 15.83 -1.76 14.69
CA ARG A 2 14.69 -1.25 13.89
C ARG A 2 13.45 -1.33 14.75
N SER A 3 13.38 -0.38 15.68
CA SER A 3 12.28 -0.26 16.61
C SER A 3 11.01 0.07 15.82
N ILE A 4 9.94 -0.69 16.10
CA ILE A 4 8.55 -0.34 15.83
C ILE A 4 7.99 -0.78 14.47
N ARG A 5 7.45 -2.01 14.43
CA ARG A 5 6.21 -2.30 13.71
C ARG A 5 5.08 -1.49 14.37
N ARG A 6 4.93 -0.21 14.06
CA ARG A 6 3.66 0.52 14.26
C ARG A 6 2.98 0.44 12.91
N GLY A 7 2.42 -0.74 12.62
CA GLY A 7 1.33 -0.81 11.66
C GLY A 7 0.27 0.15 12.18
N ILE A 8 0.10 1.28 11.50
CA ILE A 8 -1.01 2.17 11.79
C ILE A 8 -2.27 1.43 11.33
N LYS A 9 -3.33 1.44 12.14
CA LYS A 9 -4.57 0.72 11.81
C LYS A 9 -5.11 1.06 10.43
N GLU A 10 -4.88 2.29 9.98
CA GLU A 10 -5.22 2.74 8.63
C GLU A 10 -4.52 1.93 7.54
N MET A 11 -3.25 1.57 7.71
CA MET A 11 -2.49 0.81 6.71
C MET A 11 -2.98 -0.63 6.63
N ASP A 12 -3.26 -1.27 7.78
CA ASP A 12 -3.88 -2.60 7.84
C ASP A 12 -5.23 -2.63 7.10
N LEU A 13 -6.07 -1.61 7.27
CA LEU A 13 -7.36 -1.51 6.58
C LEU A 13 -7.19 -1.32 5.07
N ILE A 14 -6.29 -0.44 4.65
CA ILE A 14 -6.03 -0.16 3.24
C ILE A 14 -5.43 -1.39 2.54
N LEU A 15 -4.39 -1.99 3.12
CA LEU A 15 -3.73 -3.18 2.55
C LEU A 15 -4.64 -4.39 2.61
N GLY A 16 -5.43 -4.55 3.67
CA GLY A 16 -6.38 -5.66 3.82
C GLY A 16 -7.48 -5.62 2.76
N ASP A 17 -8.14 -4.47 2.56
CA ASP A 17 -9.17 -4.34 1.52
C ASP A 17 -8.58 -4.48 0.12
N PHE A 18 -7.41 -3.89 -0.12
CA PHE A 18 -6.68 -4.06 -1.38
C PHE A 18 -6.32 -5.53 -1.65
N ALA A 19 -5.81 -6.24 -0.63
CA ALA A 19 -5.43 -7.64 -0.76
C ALA A 19 -6.62 -8.53 -1.12
N VAL A 20 -7.79 -8.27 -0.55
CA VAL A 20 -9.01 -9.05 -0.84
C VAL A 20 -9.55 -8.75 -2.25
N ARG A 21 -9.53 -7.48 -2.69
CA ARG A 21 -10.20 -7.07 -3.94
C ARG A 21 -9.30 -7.12 -5.17
N GLN A 22 -8.03 -6.72 -5.02
CA GLN A 22 -7.14 -6.45 -6.14
C GLN A 22 -6.03 -7.49 -6.27
N LEU A 23 -5.51 -8.06 -5.18
CA LEU A 23 -4.42 -9.04 -5.21
C LEU A 23 -4.67 -10.23 -6.16
N PRO A 24 -5.88 -10.83 -6.23
CA PRO A 24 -6.15 -11.94 -7.16
C PRO A 24 -6.13 -11.54 -8.65
N HIS A 25 -6.17 -10.25 -8.94
CA HIS A 25 -6.23 -9.68 -10.28
C HIS A 25 -4.92 -8.99 -10.67
N LEU A 26 -3.89 -9.01 -9.81
CA LEU A 26 -2.59 -8.43 -10.12
C LEU A 26 -1.80 -9.34 -11.06
N GLU A 27 -1.15 -8.73 -12.04
CA GLU A 27 -0.14 -9.37 -12.88
C GLU A 27 1.12 -9.70 -12.06
N GLU A 28 1.90 -10.70 -12.49
CA GLU A 28 3.10 -11.16 -11.78
C GLU A 28 4.10 -10.04 -11.46
N SER A 29 4.31 -9.11 -12.40
CA SER A 29 5.21 -7.96 -12.19
C SER A 29 4.73 -7.01 -11.09
N LEU A 30 3.42 -6.90 -10.88
CA LEU A 30 2.84 -6.09 -9.81
C LEU A 30 2.84 -6.83 -8.47
N LEU A 31 2.75 -8.16 -8.49
CA LEU A 31 2.93 -8.98 -7.29
C LEU A 31 4.34 -8.84 -6.74
N ASP A 32 5.37 -8.90 -7.59
CA ASP A 32 6.76 -8.66 -7.18
C ASP A 32 6.95 -7.27 -6.54
N SER A 33 6.37 -6.24 -7.16
CA SER A 33 6.36 -4.88 -6.61
C SER A 33 5.60 -4.80 -5.28
N TYR A 34 4.48 -5.51 -5.15
CA TYR A 34 3.69 -5.54 -3.93
C TYR A 34 4.45 -6.22 -2.78
N GLU A 35 5.11 -7.35 -3.04
CA GLU A 35 5.97 -8.00 -2.06
C GLU A 35 7.09 -7.07 -1.60
N ARG A 36 7.78 -6.41 -2.54
CA ARG A 36 8.80 -5.40 -2.21
C ARG A 36 8.23 -4.27 -1.36
N LEU A 37 7.01 -3.80 -1.65
CA LEU A 37 6.34 -2.77 -0.87
C LEU A 37 6.06 -3.24 0.58
N LEU A 38 5.68 -4.50 0.80
CA LEU A 38 5.46 -5.05 2.15
C LEU A 38 6.73 -5.12 3.01
N HIS A 39 7.91 -5.00 2.39
CA HIS A 39 9.19 -4.90 3.10
C HIS A 39 9.53 -3.46 3.53
N GLU A 40 8.79 -2.45 3.04
CA GLU A 40 8.97 -1.04 3.40
C GLU A 40 8.28 -0.70 4.74
N ASN A 41 8.52 0.51 5.26
CA ASN A 41 7.89 0.96 6.49
C ASN A 41 6.43 1.36 6.24
N ASP A 42 5.51 0.91 7.10
CA ASP A 42 4.07 1.26 7.02
C ASP A 42 3.84 2.78 6.95
N HIS A 43 4.66 3.57 7.65
CA HIS A 43 4.56 5.04 7.61
C HIS A 43 4.94 5.60 6.24
N ASP A 44 6.00 5.07 5.62
CA ASP A 44 6.45 5.51 4.30
C ASP A 44 5.43 5.10 3.23
N ILE A 45 4.93 3.86 3.29
CA ILE A 45 3.85 3.37 2.42
C ILE A 45 2.62 4.26 2.57
N TYR A 46 2.22 4.57 3.80
CA TYR A 46 1.09 5.46 4.06
C TYR A 46 1.32 6.85 3.48
N LEU A 47 2.53 7.42 3.61
CA LEU A 47 2.86 8.70 3.00
C LEU A 47 2.72 8.65 1.47
N TRP A 48 3.25 7.63 0.80
CA TRP A 48 3.13 7.50 -0.66
C TRP A 48 1.67 7.38 -1.12
N VAL A 49 0.87 6.59 -0.40
CA VAL A 49 -0.54 6.33 -0.75
C VAL A 49 -1.43 7.53 -0.41
N ALA A 50 -1.32 8.07 0.81
CA ALA A 50 -2.23 9.10 1.33
C ALA A 50 -1.84 10.52 0.90
N THR A 51 -0.54 10.85 0.93
CA THR A 51 -0.07 12.21 0.60
C THR A 51 0.29 12.37 -0.88
N GLY A 52 0.45 11.25 -1.61
CA GLY A 52 0.83 11.26 -3.03
C GLY A 52 2.30 11.58 -3.26
N GLN A 53 3.16 11.36 -2.26
CA GLN A 53 4.61 11.42 -2.44
C GLN A 53 5.07 10.36 -3.46
N PRO A 54 6.13 10.65 -4.24
CA PRO A 54 6.66 9.71 -5.21
C PRO A 54 7.18 8.46 -4.49
N ALA A 55 6.73 7.30 -4.96
CA ALA A 55 7.23 6.02 -4.49
C ALA A 55 8.61 5.74 -5.11
N PRO A 56 9.44 4.91 -4.46
CA PRO A 56 10.69 4.43 -5.04
C PRO A 56 10.48 3.73 -6.40
N GLU A 57 11.55 3.70 -7.21
CA GLU A 57 11.52 3.05 -8.52
C GLU A 57 11.08 1.57 -8.42
N GLY A 58 10.11 1.21 -9.25
CA GLY A 58 9.50 -0.12 -9.25
C GLY A 58 8.35 -0.30 -8.27
N LEU A 59 8.05 0.68 -7.40
CA LEU A 59 6.87 0.65 -6.52
C LEU A 59 5.74 1.58 -6.98
N GLU A 60 6.01 2.50 -7.92
CA GLU A 60 5.04 3.49 -8.39
C GLU A 60 3.74 2.87 -8.89
N GLY A 61 3.83 1.78 -9.65
CA GLY A 61 2.67 1.07 -10.20
C GLY A 61 1.75 0.51 -9.10
N VAL A 62 2.33 -0.21 -8.14
CA VAL A 62 1.55 -0.81 -7.04
C VAL A 62 1.01 0.25 -6.07
N VAL A 63 1.78 1.30 -5.78
CA VAL A 63 1.32 2.43 -4.95
C VAL A 63 0.16 3.15 -5.61
N ALA A 64 0.22 3.39 -6.92
CA ALA A 64 -0.89 4.00 -7.67
C ALA A 64 -2.16 3.12 -7.63
N LEU A 65 -2.02 1.80 -7.72
CA LEU A 65 -3.13 0.86 -7.61
C LEU A 65 -3.75 0.85 -6.21
N ILE A 66 -2.92 0.78 -5.16
CA ILE A 66 -3.38 0.86 -3.77
C ILE A 66 -4.11 2.17 -3.53
N ARG A 67 -3.56 3.30 -4.01
CA ARG A 67 -4.20 4.63 -3.90
C ARG A 67 -5.56 4.69 -4.60
N LYS A 68 -5.68 4.09 -5.78
CA LYS A 68 -6.95 3.99 -6.50
C LYS A 68 -7.98 3.16 -5.73
N GLY A 69 -7.56 2.07 -5.08
CA GLY A 69 -8.43 1.24 -4.22
C GLY A 69 -8.80 1.91 -2.89
N ALA A 70 -7.88 2.64 -2.29
CA ALA A 70 -8.03 3.27 -0.97
C ALA A 70 -9.04 4.43 -0.93
N SER A 71 -9.40 5.01 -2.08
CA SER A 71 -10.37 6.13 -2.17
C SER A 71 -11.76 5.82 -1.59
N GLY A 72 -12.10 4.55 -1.42
CA GLY A 72 -13.33 4.08 -0.76
C GLY A 72 -13.20 3.63 0.69
N VAL A 73 -11.98 3.48 1.22
CA VAL A 73 -11.71 2.90 2.56
C VAL A 73 -11.55 3.99 3.64
N THR A 74 -11.17 5.21 3.24
CA THR A 74 -10.85 6.31 4.17
C THR A 74 -11.97 7.34 4.37
N ARG A 75 -13.15 7.16 3.75
CA ARG A 75 -14.31 8.01 4.04
C ARG A 75 -15.12 7.38 5.18
N PRO A 76 -15.17 8.00 6.38
CA PRO A 76 -16.28 7.75 7.28
C PRO A 76 -17.52 8.38 6.64
N GLU A 77 -18.62 7.63 6.65
CA GLU A 77 -19.97 8.17 6.50
C GLU A 77 -20.33 9.15 7.62
#